data_AF-J9R9E1-F1
#
_entry.id   AF-J9R9E1-F1
#
_cell.length_a   1.000
_cell.length_b   1.000
_cell.length_c   1.000
_cell.angle_alpha   90.00
_cell.angle_beta   90.00
_cell.angle_gamma   90.00
#
_symmetry.space_group_name_H-M   'P 1'
#
loop_
_entity.id
_entity.type
_entity.pdbx_description
1 polymer ?
#
loop_
_entity_poly.entity_id
_entity_poly.type
_entity_poly.pdbx_seq_one_letter_code
_entity_poly.pdbx_strand_id
1 'polypeptide(L)'
;SREKRPGFSHHKKAGAMNALIRVSAVLTNAPFMLNLDCDHYINNSKAVREAMCFLMDPQIGKRVCYVQFPQRFDGIDRHDRYANRNTVFFD
;
A
#
# COMPACT_ATOMS: atom_id res chain seq x y z
N SER A 1 9.52 -16.30 3.98
CA SER A 1 10.62 -15.48 4.52
C SER A 1 11.74 -15.38 3.48
N ARG A 2 12.56 -14.33 3.50
CA ARG A 2 13.74 -14.22 2.62
C ARG A 2 14.97 -14.82 3.29
N GLU A 3 15.86 -15.41 2.51
CA GLU A 3 17.21 -15.73 2.98
C GLU A 3 17.98 -14.44 3.31
N LYS A 4 18.76 -14.47 4.40
CA LYS A 4 19.67 -13.39 4.80
C LYS A 4 21.00 -14.01 5.23
N ARG A 5 22.11 -13.34 4.91
CA ARG A 5 23.47 -13.77 5.26
C ARG A 5 24.24 -12.66 5.99
N PRO A 6 25.15 -13.01 6.92
CA PRO A 6 26.08 -12.05 7.50
C PRO A 6 26.92 -11.36 6.41
N GLY A 7 27.17 -10.06 6.55
CA GLY A 7 27.95 -9.27 5.59
C GLY A 7 27.20 -8.81 4.34
N PHE A 8 25.95 -9.20 4.12
CA PHE A 8 25.14 -8.75 2.98
C PHE A 8 24.10 -7.71 3.40
N SER A 9 23.96 -6.64 2.63
CA SER A 9 22.90 -5.65 2.85
C SER A 9 21.53 -6.19 2.40
N HIS A 10 20.52 -6.04 3.25
CA HIS A 10 19.18 -6.62 3.03
C HIS A 10 18.09 -5.60 2.66
N HIS A 11 18.46 -4.32 2.57
CA HIS A 11 17.61 -3.19 2.16
C HIS A 11 16.26 -3.06 2.91
N LYS A 12 16.19 -3.47 4.18
CA LYS A 12 15.04 -3.32 5.07
C LYS A 12 13.70 -3.65 4.36
N LYS A 13 12.75 -2.69 4.32
CA LYS A 13 11.42 -2.82 3.70
C LYS A 13 11.50 -2.92 2.18
N ALA A 14 12.34 -2.11 1.52
CA ALA A 14 12.49 -2.12 0.07
C ALA A 14 12.90 -3.51 -0.45
N GLY A 15 13.88 -4.15 0.20
CA GLY A 15 14.30 -5.50 -0.15
C GLY A 15 13.23 -6.56 0.07
N ALA A 16 12.35 -6.36 1.06
CA ALA A 16 11.23 -7.26 1.33
C ALA A 16 10.14 -7.13 0.25
N MET A 17 9.70 -5.90 -0.06
CA MET A 17 8.67 -5.63 -1.06
C MET A 17 9.11 -6.10 -2.46
N ASN A 18 10.35 -5.80 -2.87
CA ASN A 18 10.86 -6.24 -4.17
C ASN A 18 10.94 -7.76 -4.30
N ALA A 19 11.24 -8.47 -3.22
CA ALA A 19 11.23 -9.94 -3.25
C ALA A 19 9.80 -10.48 -3.34
N LEU A 20 8.83 -9.86 -2.65
CA LEU A 20 7.43 -10.26 -2.70
C LEU A 20 6.88 -10.17 -4.12
N ILE A 21 7.21 -9.09 -4.85
CA ILE A 21 6.84 -8.92 -6.27
C ILE A 21 7.40 -10.07 -7.12
N ARG A 22 8.69 -10.40 -6.97
CA ARG A 22 9.32 -11.50 -7.73
C ARG A 22 8.68 -12.86 -7.44
N VAL A 23 8.38 -13.13 -6.17
CA VAL A 23 7.76 -14.41 -5.77
C VAL A 23 6.33 -14.48 -6.29
N SER A 24 5.54 -13.42 -6.17
CA SER A 24 4.17 -13.39 -6.69
C SER A 24 4.13 -13.58 -8.21
N ALA A 25 5.06 -12.97 -8.96
CA ALA A 25 5.17 -13.17 -10.41
C ALA A 25 5.31 -14.64 -10.83
N VAL A 26 5.94 -15.46 -9.98
CA VAL A 26 6.10 -16.91 -10.22
C VAL A 26 4.88 -17.70 -9.76
N LEU A 27 4.29 -17.34 -8.61
CA LEU A 27 3.24 -18.16 -7.98
C LEU A 27 1.84 -17.89 -8.54
N THR A 28 1.47 -16.62 -8.69
CA THR A 28 0.10 -16.22 -9.06
C THR A 28 0.04 -15.19 -10.19
N ASN A 29 1.14 -14.47 -10.43
CA ASN A 29 1.30 -13.46 -11.47
C ASN A 29 0.15 -12.43 -11.52
N ALA A 30 -0.23 -11.91 -10.35
CA ALA A 30 -1.30 -10.92 -10.24
C ALA A 30 -0.92 -9.60 -10.97
N PRO A 31 -1.82 -9.02 -11.80
CA PRO A 31 -1.53 -7.80 -12.55
C PRO A 31 -1.54 -6.52 -11.70
N PHE A 32 -2.12 -6.58 -10.50
CA PHE A 32 -2.20 -5.47 -9.56
C PHE A 32 -1.71 -5.91 -8.19
N MET A 33 -1.05 -5.01 -7.47
CA MET A 33 -0.48 -5.26 -6.15
C MET A 33 -1.01 -4.23 -5.15
N LEU A 34 -1.47 -4.69 -3.99
CA LEU A 34 -1.85 -3.85 -2.86
C LEU A 34 -0.74 -3.91 -1.81
N ASN A 35 -0.14 -2.76 -1.47
CA ASN A 35 0.82 -2.65 -0.37
C ASN A 35 0.10 -2.14 0.89
N LEU A 36 0.25 -2.84 2.00
CA LEU A 36 -0.40 -2.53 3.28
C LEU A 36 0.57 -2.78 4.43
N ASP A 37 0.64 -1.83 5.37
CA ASP A 37 1.48 -1.94 6.56
C ASP A 37 0.72 -2.59 7.72
N CYS A 38 1.46 -3.17 8.68
CA CYS A 38 0.88 -3.98 9.76
C CYS A 38 0.02 -3.20 10.77
N ASP A 39 0.18 -1.88 10.82
CA ASP A 39 -0.57 -0.94 11.63
C ASP A 39 -1.79 -0.36 10.90
N HIS A 40 -2.02 -0.77 9.65
CA HIS A 40 -3.15 -0.37 8.84
C HIS A 40 -4.04 -1.56 8.51
N TYR A 41 -5.35 -1.31 8.43
CA TYR A 41 -6.33 -2.31 8.01
C TYR A 41 -7.32 -1.72 7.01
N ILE A 42 -7.98 -2.59 6.25
CA ILE A 42 -9.02 -2.19 5.30
C ILE A 42 -10.31 -1.96 6.09
N ASN A 43 -10.76 -0.71 6.18
CA ASN A 43 -11.97 -0.33 6.91
C ASN A 43 -13.27 -0.45 6.07
N ASN A 44 -13.16 -0.54 4.75
CA ASN A 44 -14.28 -0.68 3.82
C ASN A 44 -13.98 -1.80 2.81
N SER A 45 -14.82 -2.83 2.79
CA SER A 45 -14.67 -3.98 1.87
C SER A 45 -14.79 -3.60 0.39
N LYS A 46 -15.28 -2.40 0.07
CA LYS A 46 -15.35 -1.87 -1.30
C LYS A 46 -14.06 -1.21 -1.79
N ALA A 47 -13.07 -0.93 -0.93
CA ALA A 47 -11.86 -0.19 -1.30
C ALA A 47 -11.14 -0.78 -2.52
N VAL A 48 -11.00 -2.11 -2.58
CA VAL A 48 -10.38 -2.78 -3.74
C VAL A 48 -11.23 -2.60 -5.01
N ARG A 49 -12.56 -2.70 -4.91
CA ARG A 49 -13.48 -2.49 -6.04
C ARG A 49 -13.40 -1.05 -6.56
N GLU A 50 -13.31 -0.08 -5.66
CA GLU A 50 -13.16 1.34 -6.02
C GLU A 50 -11.83 1.60 -6.74
N ALA A 51 -10.73 1.00 -6.28
CA ALA A 51 -9.45 1.08 -6.98
C ALA A 51 -9.53 0.53 -8.42
N MET A 52 -10.25 -0.57 -8.60
CA MET A 52 -10.43 -1.19 -9.91
C MET A 52 -11.24 -0.31 -10.87
N CYS A 53 -12.16 0.54 -10.40
CA CYS A 53 -12.86 1.48 -11.28
C CYS A 53 -11.89 2.40 -12.02
N PHE A 54 -10.79 2.82 -11.38
CA PHE A 54 -9.76 3.65 -12.03
C PHE A 54 -8.79 2.83 -12.89
N LEU A 55 -8.34 1.68 -12.38
CA LEU A 55 -7.33 0.85 -13.05
C LEU A 55 -7.88 0.13 -14.29
N MET A 56 -9.18 -0.17 -14.33
CA MET A 56 -9.84 -0.86 -15.45
C MET A 56 -10.57 0.09 -16.40
N ASP A 57 -10.52 1.41 -16.18
CA ASP A 57 -11.16 2.36 -17.08
C ASP A 57 -10.48 2.30 -18.47
N PRO A 58 -11.24 2.09 -19.58
CA PRO A 58 -10.66 1.98 -20.92
C PRO A 58 -9.94 3.25 -21.41
N GLN A 59 -10.34 4.43 -20.92
CA GLN A 59 -9.82 5.73 -21.33
C GLN A 59 -8.61 6.14 -20.49
N ILE A 60 -8.70 6.01 -19.16
CA ILE A 60 -7.65 6.49 -18.25
C ILE A 60 -6.78 5.38 -17.67
N GLY A 61 -7.27 4.14 -17.53
CA GLY A 61 -6.58 3.08 -16.79
C GLY A 61 -5.18 2.77 -17.30
N LYS A 62 -4.95 2.88 -18.62
CA LYS A 62 -3.62 2.73 -19.24
C LYS A 62 -2.59 3.77 -18.81
N ARG A 63 -3.03 4.89 -18.21
CA ARG A 63 -2.18 5.99 -17.72
C ARG A 63 -2.10 6.02 -16.19
N VAL A 64 -2.83 5.15 -15.50
CA VAL A 64 -2.83 5.05 -14.04
C VAL A 64 -1.82 3.98 -13.61
N CYS A 65 -0.85 4.36 -12.79
CA CYS A 65 0.16 3.43 -12.26
C CYS A 65 -0.19 2.91 -10.85
N TYR A 66 -0.87 3.71 -10.03
CA TYR A 66 -1.38 3.33 -8.72
C TYR A 66 -2.57 4.21 -8.33
N VAL A 67 -3.39 3.70 -7.40
CA VAL A 67 -4.45 4.46 -6.74
C VAL A 67 -4.04 4.65 -5.28
N GLN A 68 -3.83 5.90 -4.87
CA GLN A 68 -3.49 6.23 -3.50
C GLN A 68 -4.77 6.44 -2.69
N PHE A 69 -4.89 5.70 -1.58
CA PHE A 69 -5.95 5.95 -0.60
C PHE A 69 -5.43 6.85 0.52
N PRO A 70 -6.25 7.77 1.06
CA PRO A 70 -5.88 8.55 2.22
C PRO A 70 -5.74 7.63 3.44
N GLN A 71 -4.64 7.76 4.18
CA GLN A 71 -4.46 7.07 5.46
C GLN A 71 -5.09 7.90 6.57
N ARG A 72 -5.93 7.27 7.39
CA ARG A 72 -6.58 7.91 8.55
C ARG A 72 -6.27 7.07 9.78
N PHE A 73 -5.99 7.74 10.89
CA PHE A 73 -5.61 7.10 12.14
C PHE A 73 -6.73 7.22 13.18
N ASP A 74 -6.96 6.12 13.90
CA ASP A 74 -7.92 6.07 15.00
C ASP A 74 -7.28 6.52 16.33
N GLY A 75 -8.12 6.74 17.35
CA GLY A 75 -7.65 7.00 18.71
C GLY A 75 -7.02 8.38 18.94
N ILE A 76 -7.28 9.34 18.04
CA ILE A 76 -6.77 10.71 18.16
C ILE A 76 -7.59 11.49 19.19
N ASP A 77 -6.90 12.07 20.18
CA ASP A 77 -7.52 12.94 21.19
C ASP A 77 -8.29 14.10 20.55
N ARG A 78 -9.32 14.59 21.24
CA ARG A 78 -10.16 15.71 20.76
C ARG A 78 -9.36 16.98 20.45
N HIS A 79 -8.27 17.23 21.19
CA HIS A 79 -7.45 18.40 21.01
C HIS A 79 -6.37 18.22 19.94
N ASP A 80 -6.15 16.98 19.47
CA ASP A 80 -5.12 16.59 18.49
C ASP A 80 -3.81 17.39 18.63
N ARG A 81 -3.29 17.46 19.87
CA ARG A 81 -2.14 18.33 20.21
C ARG A 81 -0.90 18.06 19.35
N TYR A 82 -0.77 16.84 18.83
CA TYR A 82 0.33 16.41 17.98
C TYR A 82 0.03 16.47 16.48
N ALA A 83 -1.15 16.97 16.08
CA ALA A 83 -1.61 17.07 14.69
C ALA A 83 -1.56 15.72 13.94
N ASN A 84 -1.86 14.63 14.63
CA ASN A 84 -1.78 13.27 14.09
C ASN A 84 -2.83 13.00 13.01
N ARG A 85 -3.91 13.79 12.91
CA ARG A 85 -4.87 13.67 11.81
C ARG A 85 -4.29 14.05 10.46
N ASN A 86 -3.31 14.96 10.48
CA ASN A 86 -2.62 15.49 9.31
C ASN A 86 -3.56 15.89 8.14
N THR A 87 -4.74 16.43 8.47
CA THR A 87 -5.81 16.72 7.49
C THR A 87 -5.37 17.74 6.44
N VAL A 88 -4.46 18.67 6.78
CA VAL A 88 -3.98 19.70 5.85
C VAL A 88 -3.30 19.10 4.59
N PHE A 89 -2.71 17.91 4.68
CA PHE A 89 -2.03 17.27 3.55
C PHE A 89 -2.83 16.15 2.89
N PHE A 90 -3.86 15.63 3.56
CA PHE A 90 -4.59 14.43 3.14
C PHE A 90 -6.11 14.62 3.01
N ASP A 91 -6.61 15.86 3.15
CA ASP A 91 -7.94 16.32 2.69
C ASP A 91 -7.86 17.15 1.41
#